data_AF-A0A7V5W5M0-F1
#
_entry.id   AF-A0A7V5W5M0-F1
#
_cell.length_a   1.000
_cell.length_b   1.000
_cell.length_c   1.000
_cell.angle_alpha   90.00
_cell.angle_beta   90.00
_cell.angle_gamma   90.00
#
_symmetry.space_group_name_H-M   'P 1'
#
loop_
_entity.id
_entity.type
_entity.pdbx_description
1 polymer ?
#
loop_
_entity_poly.entity_id
_entity_poly.type
_entity_poly.pdbx_seq_one_letter_code
_entity_poly.pdbx_strand_id
1 'polypeptide(L)'
;MIRIGLVFLLMGASVWPPSSGPSMWTSWNDYPVTAVPFTDVRLEPGFWQTRLETNRRATVPHILRQCEVTGRVNNFLKAAGKMEGHFEGWWFNDSDVYKSIEAASYSLMSHPDPELERYLDDLIARIAAAQEPDGYLFTPRRTMAPNYRFAASVGPERWSRLGSSHELYCLGHLFEAAVAHYQATGKRSLLEIALKSADLLDRVFGPDKKRDVPGHQEVEIGLIRLYRVTRDERYLRLARFFLQERGRAHGRRLYGTYSQDHKPVTEQEEAVGHAVRALYMYMAMADVVALLGDPAYARALDRLWADVVGRKMYVTGGIGAAGGHEG
;
A
#
# COMPACT_ATOMS: atom_id res chain seq x y z
N MET A 1 -18.02 65.76 38.86
CA MET A 1 -18.84 64.66 38.31
C MET A 1 -18.23 64.22 36.99
N ILE A 2 -17.42 63.16 37.02
CA ILE A 2 -16.66 62.66 35.87
C ILE A 2 -17.49 61.52 35.25
N ARG A 3 -17.93 61.70 34.00
CA ARG A 3 -18.60 60.64 33.22
C ARG A 3 -17.54 59.81 32.51
N ILE A 4 -17.40 58.55 32.91
CA ILE A 4 -16.60 57.53 32.20
C ILE A 4 -17.55 56.85 31.22
N GLY A 5 -17.28 56.97 29.91
CA GLY A 5 -17.95 56.21 28.86
C GLY A 5 -17.28 54.85 28.71
N LEU A 6 -18.04 53.77 28.92
CA LEU A 6 -17.62 52.41 28.59
C LEU A 6 -17.97 52.14 27.12
N VAL A 7 -16.94 51.94 26.29
CA VAL A 7 -17.06 51.42 24.93
C VAL A 7 -16.97 49.89 25.01
N PHE A 8 -18.04 49.19 24.66
CA PHE A 8 -18.00 47.73 24.46
C PHE A 8 -17.53 47.45 23.03
N LEU A 9 -16.31 46.92 22.89
CA LEU A 9 -15.84 46.28 21.66
C LEU A 9 -16.42 44.86 21.61
N LEU A 10 -17.38 44.62 20.72
CA LEU A 10 -17.81 43.28 20.33
C LEU A 10 -16.84 42.75 19.27
N MET A 11 -15.84 41.96 19.68
CA MET A 11 -15.10 41.11 18.75
C MET A 11 -15.96 39.90 18.40
N GLY A 12 -16.55 39.91 17.21
CA GLY A 12 -17.20 38.74 16.63
C GLY A 12 -16.15 37.68 16.30
N ALA A 13 -16.06 36.63 17.13
CA ALA A 13 -15.38 35.41 16.74
C ALA A 13 -16.27 34.67 15.72
N SER A 14 -15.92 34.75 14.45
CA SER A 14 -16.47 33.91 13.41
C SER A 14 -16.00 32.47 13.65
N VAL A 15 -16.82 31.70 14.37
CA VAL A 15 -16.66 30.25 14.50
C VAL A 15 -17.13 29.65 13.19
N TRP A 16 -16.21 29.26 12.31
CA TRP A 16 -16.55 28.35 11.22
C TRP A 16 -16.92 26.99 11.85
N PRO A 17 -18.08 26.40 11.51
CA PRO A 17 -18.34 25.03 11.89
C PRO A 17 -17.32 24.12 11.17
N PRO A 18 -16.86 23.03 11.80
CA PRO A 18 -16.07 22.05 11.08
C PRO A 18 -16.92 21.52 9.92
N SER A 19 -16.42 21.64 8.69
CA SER A 19 -16.95 20.91 7.55
C SER A 19 -16.56 19.44 7.69
N SER A 20 -17.12 18.75 8.68
CA SER A 20 -17.02 17.31 8.84
C SER A 20 -18.04 16.66 7.92
N GLY A 21 -17.71 16.54 6.64
CA GLY A 21 -18.23 15.41 5.88
C GLY A 21 -17.83 14.13 6.64
N PRO A 22 -18.73 13.16 6.85
CA PRO A 22 -18.38 11.95 7.59
C PRO A 22 -17.24 11.25 6.85
N SER A 23 -16.07 11.14 7.50
CA SER A 23 -15.02 10.27 6.98
C SER A 23 -15.62 8.87 6.94
N MET A 24 -15.46 8.15 5.81
CA MET A 24 -15.95 6.78 5.69
C MET A 24 -15.02 5.77 6.37
N TRP A 25 -14.36 6.18 7.46
CA TRP A 25 -13.60 5.26 8.30
C TRP A 25 -14.56 4.38 9.07
N THR A 26 -14.78 3.18 8.54
CA THR A 26 -15.41 2.10 9.29
C THR A 26 -14.27 1.32 9.95
N SER A 27 -14.22 1.27 11.28
CA SER A 27 -13.37 0.31 11.96
C SER A 27 -13.85 -1.10 11.56
N TRP A 28 -12.94 -1.90 11.01
CA TRP A 28 -13.26 -3.28 10.66
C TRP A 28 -13.29 -4.07 11.97
N ASN A 29 -14.46 -4.62 12.31
CA ASN A 29 -14.63 -5.43 13.51
C ASN A 29 -14.32 -6.91 13.20
N ASP A 30 -13.16 -7.16 12.59
CA ASP A 30 -12.66 -8.49 12.23
C ASP A 30 -11.67 -9.05 13.26
N TYR A 31 -10.92 -8.19 13.96
CA TYR A 31 -10.11 -8.58 15.11
C TYR A 31 -10.93 -8.64 16.41
N PRO A 32 -10.49 -9.42 17.43
CA PRO A 32 -11.14 -9.46 18.74
C PRO A 32 -11.02 -8.13 19.52
N VAL A 33 -10.16 -7.22 19.05
CA VAL A 33 -10.01 -5.86 19.59
C VAL A 33 -10.28 -4.87 18.46
N THR A 34 -11.23 -3.98 18.68
CA THR A 34 -11.60 -2.92 17.71
C THR A 34 -10.60 -1.78 17.79
N ALA A 35 -10.00 -1.41 16.65
CA ALA A 35 -9.12 -0.25 16.56
C ALA A 35 -9.92 1.06 16.70
N VAL A 36 -9.34 2.03 17.42
CA VAL A 36 -9.80 3.43 17.38
C VAL A 36 -9.15 4.08 16.16
N PRO A 37 -9.93 4.57 15.18
CA PRO A 37 -9.36 5.19 13.99
C PRO A 37 -8.63 6.49 14.37
N PHE A 38 -7.55 6.80 13.66
CA PHE A 38 -6.74 7.98 13.98
C PHE A 38 -7.51 9.30 13.83
N THR A 39 -8.59 9.32 13.04
CA THR A 39 -9.50 10.48 12.90
C THR A 39 -10.27 10.80 14.19
N ASP A 40 -10.41 9.83 15.09
CA ASP A 40 -11.07 10.00 16.38
C ASP A 40 -10.08 10.39 17.50
N VAL A 41 -8.79 10.53 17.15
CA VAL A 41 -7.72 10.84 18.10
C VAL A 41 -7.14 12.21 17.80
N ARG A 42 -7.26 13.13 18.76
CA ARG A 42 -6.60 14.44 18.69
C ARG A 42 -5.31 14.43 19.50
N LEU A 43 -4.19 14.75 18.84
CA LEU A 43 -2.90 14.90 19.50
C LEU A 43 -2.76 16.31 20.06
N GLU A 44 -2.41 16.41 21.35
CA GLU A 44 -2.01 17.67 21.97
C GLU A 44 -0.65 18.16 21.42
N PRO A 45 -0.37 19.47 21.49
CA PRO A 45 0.93 20.02 21.10
C PRO A 45 2.09 19.30 21.81
N GLY A 46 3.12 18.92 21.05
CA GLY A 46 4.27 18.19 21.57
C GLY A 46 4.96 17.34 20.52
N PHE A 47 5.60 16.26 20.96
CA PHE A 47 6.46 15.42 20.11
C PHE A 47 5.73 14.88 18.87
N TRP A 48 4.60 14.17 19.04
CA TRP A 48 3.90 13.52 17.93
C TRP A 48 3.13 14.50 17.06
N GLN A 49 2.52 15.54 17.63
CA GLN A 49 1.87 16.59 16.86
C GLN A 49 2.89 17.32 15.96
N THR A 50 4.12 17.58 16.46
CA THR A 50 5.19 18.18 15.66
C THR A 50 5.59 17.28 14.48
N ARG A 51 5.67 15.97 14.70
CA ARG A 51 5.97 14.99 13.62
C ARG A 51 4.85 14.95 12.58
N LEU A 52 3.58 14.97 13.01
CA LEU A 52 2.43 14.98 12.11
C LEU A 52 2.38 16.27 11.27
N GLU A 53 2.60 17.43 11.88
CA GLU A 53 2.67 18.70 11.15
C GLU A 53 3.88 18.76 10.20
N THR A 54 5.03 18.19 10.59
CA THR A 54 6.18 18.06 9.69
C THR A 54 5.83 17.17 8.50
N ASN A 55 5.14 16.04 8.74
CA ASN A 55 4.72 15.15 7.66
C ASN A 55 3.79 15.88 6.68
N ARG A 56 2.75 16.54 7.19
CA ARG A 56 1.78 17.29 6.39
C ARG A 56 2.41 18.45 5.60
N ARG A 57 3.21 19.29 6.26
CA ARG A 57 3.72 20.54 5.68
C ARG A 57 4.99 20.38 4.85
N ALA A 58 5.80 19.36 5.13
CA ALA A 58 7.10 19.18 4.48
C ALA A 58 7.22 17.83 3.77
N THR A 59 6.96 16.72 4.45
CA THR A 59 7.22 15.39 3.88
C THR A 59 6.28 15.06 2.73
N VAL A 60 4.95 15.21 2.90
CA VAL A 60 3.95 14.91 1.84
C VAL A 60 4.20 15.76 0.59
N PRO A 61 4.34 17.10 0.66
CA PRO A 61 4.71 17.90 -0.51
C PRO A 61 6.04 17.48 -1.13
N HIS A 62 7.04 17.16 -0.30
CA HIS A 62 8.35 16.74 -0.78
C HIS A 62 8.29 15.43 -1.57
N ILE A 63 7.64 14.38 -1.05
CA ILE A 63 7.59 13.06 -1.72
C ILE A 63 6.77 13.11 -3.01
N LEU A 64 5.69 13.90 -3.07
CA LEU A 64 4.92 14.12 -4.30
C LEU A 64 5.77 14.84 -5.34
N ARG A 65 6.47 15.91 -4.96
CA ARG A 65 7.41 16.60 -5.84
C ARG A 65 8.54 15.68 -6.31
N GLN A 66 9.09 14.83 -5.44
CA GLN A 66 10.12 13.87 -5.84
C GLN A 66 9.60 12.88 -6.87
N CYS A 67 8.35 12.41 -6.75
CA CYS A 67 7.73 11.57 -7.76
C CYS A 67 7.67 12.23 -9.14
N GLU A 68 7.44 13.55 -9.20
CA GLU A 68 7.46 14.30 -10.45
C GLU A 68 8.88 14.45 -10.99
N VAL A 69 9.79 15.04 -10.21
CA VAL A 69 11.12 15.44 -10.71
C VAL A 69 12.05 14.26 -10.98
N THR A 70 11.75 13.09 -10.43
CA THR A 70 12.49 11.83 -10.70
C THR A 70 11.83 10.97 -11.78
N GLY A 71 10.80 11.47 -12.46
CA GLY A 71 10.18 10.81 -13.61
C GLY A 71 9.16 9.72 -13.29
N ARG A 72 8.84 9.47 -12.01
CA ARG A 72 7.88 8.42 -11.61
C ARG A 72 6.47 8.72 -12.14
N VAL A 73 6.02 9.98 -12.06
CA VAL A 73 4.74 10.40 -12.65
C VAL A 73 4.78 10.32 -14.18
N ASN A 74 5.90 10.67 -14.80
CA ASN A 74 6.06 10.61 -16.25
C ASN A 74 5.99 9.18 -16.80
N ASN A 75 6.40 8.17 -16.03
CA ASN A 75 6.28 6.77 -16.45
C ASN A 75 4.81 6.36 -16.73
N PHE A 76 3.84 6.89 -15.98
CA PHE A 76 2.42 6.68 -16.29
C PHE A 76 2.01 7.35 -17.61
N LEU A 77 2.46 8.58 -17.87
CA LEU A 77 2.18 9.27 -19.13
C LEU A 77 2.80 8.56 -20.34
N LYS A 78 4.03 8.05 -20.18
CA LYS A 78 4.70 7.23 -21.20
C LYS A 78 3.94 5.93 -21.45
N ALA A 79 3.51 5.25 -20.40
CA ALA A 79 2.72 4.02 -20.51
C ALA A 79 1.35 4.26 -21.16
N ALA A 80 0.77 5.44 -20.97
CA ALA A 80 -0.45 5.89 -21.63
C ALA A 80 -0.25 6.33 -23.09
N GLY A 81 0.99 6.37 -23.61
CA GLY A 81 1.31 6.92 -24.92
C GLY A 81 1.07 8.44 -25.03
N LYS A 82 0.96 9.14 -23.89
CA LYS A 82 0.75 10.60 -23.81
C LYS A 82 2.05 11.40 -23.67
N MET A 83 3.17 10.71 -23.55
CA MET A 83 4.52 11.28 -23.48
C MET A 83 5.47 10.32 -24.17
N GLU A 84 6.36 10.85 -25.01
CA GLU A 84 7.41 10.04 -25.63
C GLU A 84 8.49 9.62 -24.63
N GLY A 85 9.22 8.56 -24.97
CA GLY A 85 10.36 8.08 -24.21
C GLY A 85 10.12 6.76 -23.48
N HIS A 86 11.13 6.35 -22.73
CA HIS A 86 11.17 5.05 -22.05
C HIS A 86 11.00 5.16 -20.53
N PHE A 87 10.66 4.05 -19.88
CA PHE A 87 10.59 3.92 -18.43
C PHE A 87 11.90 4.36 -17.77
N GLU A 88 11.80 5.09 -16.66
CA GLU A 88 12.93 5.56 -15.87
C GLU A 88 12.89 5.08 -14.41
N GLY A 89 14.08 4.75 -13.88
CA GLY A 89 14.28 4.36 -12.49
C GLY A 89 14.11 2.86 -12.22
N TRP A 90 13.76 2.52 -10.99
CA TRP A 90 13.57 1.13 -10.56
C TRP A 90 12.22 0.63 -11.02
N TRP A 91 12.13 -0.62 -11.46
CA TRP A 91 10.91 -1.17 -12.07
C TRP A 91 9.71 -1.22 -11.11
N PHE A 92 9.92 -1.07 -9.80
CA PHE A 92 8.88 -0.96 -8.79
C PHE A 92 8.50 0.49 -8.42
N ASN A 93 9.03 1.49 -9.14
CA ASN A 93 8.82 2.93 -8.85
C ASN A 93 7.35 3.38 -8.90
N ASP A 94 6.48 2.66 -9.60
CA ASP A 94 5.03 2.93 -9.57
C ASP A 94 4.50 2.95 -8.12
N SER A 95 5.04 2.08 -7.25
CA SER A 95 4.66 2.00 -5.83
C SER A 95 4.97 3.27 -5.04
N ASP A 96 5.97 4.06 -5.43
CA ASP A 96 6.30 5.30 -4.74
C ASP A 96 5.21 6.35 -4.94
N VAL A 97 4.59 6.35 -6.13
CA VAL A 97 3.44 7.22 -6.41
C VAL A 97 2.24 6.77 -5.59
N TYR A 98 1.96 5.46 -5.53
CA TYR A 98 0.84 4.92 -4.76
C TYR A 98 0.97 5.21 -3.25
N LYS A 99 2.14 4.92 -2.65
CA LYS A 99 2.42 5.25 -1.23
C LYS A 99 2.32 6.74 -0.95
N SER A 100 2.72 7.60 -1.90
CA SER A 100 2.60 9.05 -1.74
C SER A 100 1.13 9.51 -1.77
N ILE A 101 0.29 8.91 -2.61
CA ILE A 101 -1.17 9.13 -2.61
C ILE A 101 -1.78 8.64 -1.29
N GLU A 102 -1.35 7.48 -0.78
CA GLU A 102 -1.83 6.96 0.50
C GLU A 102 -1.51 7.92 1.65
N ALA A 103 -0.26 8.38 1.75
CA ALA A 103 0.19 9.34 2.76
C ALA A 103 -0.58 10.67 2.67
N ALA A 104 -0.77 11.19 1.45
CA ALA A 104 -1.56 12.39 1.21
C ALA A 104 -3.04 12.20 1.59
N SER A 105 -3.61 11.02 1.32
CA SER A 105 -4.99 10.69 1.67
C SER A 105 -5.20 10.62 3.18
N TYR A 106 -4.27 10.02 3.94
CA TYR A 106 -4.31 10.07 5.40
C TYR A 106 -4.19 11.51 5.93
N SER A 107 -3.36 12.34 5.30
CA SER A 107 -3.28 13.77 5.65
C SER A 107 -4.61 14.49 5.43
N LEU A 108 -5.32 14.24 4.33
CA LEU A 108 -6.62 14.85 4.01
C LEU A 108 -7.70 14.50 5.04
N MET A 109 -7.66 13.30 5.62
CA MET A 109 -8.63 12.86 6.63
C MET A 109 -8.52 13.65 7.94
N SER A 110 -7.31 14.07 8.33
CA SER A 110 -7.11 14.91 9.53
C SER A 110 -7.11 16.40 9.21
N HIS A 111 -6.76 16.78 7.99
CA HIS A 111 -6.63 18.18 7.58
C HIS A 111 -7.05 18.35 6.11
N PRO A 112 -8.31 18.70 5.85
CA PRO A 112 -8.80 18.96 4.50
C PRO A 112 -7.96 20.02 3.79
N ASP A 113 -7.59 19.74 2.54
CA ASP A 113 -6.77 20.61 1.70
C ASP A 113 -7.26 20.47 0.24
N PRO A 114 -8.08 21.41 -0.26
CA PRO A 114 -8.63 21.35 -1.61
C PRO A 114 -7.57 21.41 -2.72
N GLU A 115 -6.40 22.01 -2.46
CA GLU A 115 -5.32 22.06 -3.45
C GLU A 115 -4.63 20.71 -3.58
N LEU A 116 -4.36 20.06 -2.44
CA LEU A 116 -3.83 18.70 -2.42
C LEU A 116 -4.82 17.70 -3.03
N GLU A 117 -6.12 17.82 -2.72
CA GLU A 117 -7.14 16.95 -3.31
C GLU A 117 -7.19 17.07 -4.83
N ARG A 118 -7.18 18.31 -5.37
CA ARG A 118 -7.14 18.55 -6.81
C ARG A 118 -5.85 18.02 -7.45
N TYR A 119 -4.72 18.14 -6.76
CA TYR A 119 -3.45 17.56 -7.20
C TYR A 119 -3.55 16.04 -7.31
N LEU A 120 -4.13 15.38 -6.30
CA LEU A 120 -4.35 13.92 -6.31
C LEU A 120 -5.30 13.52 -7.44
N ASP A 121 -6.37 14.27 -7.69
CA ASP A 121 -7.29 14.00 -8.80
C ASP A 121 -6.56 13.97 -10.16
N ASP A 122 -5.69 14.95 -10.42
CA ASP A 122 -4.88 15.01 -11.65
C ASP A 122 -3.90 13.82 -11.74
N LEU A 123 -3.22 13.53 -10.62
CA LEU A 123 -2.29 12.40 -10.56
C LEU A 123 -3.00 11.06 -10.81
N ILE A 124 -4.17 10.85 -10.20
CA ILE A 124 -5.01 9.67 -10.40
C ILE A 124 -5.48 9.57 -11.86
N ALA A 125 -5.81 10.68 -12.51
CA ALA A 125 -6.16 10.68 -13.93
C ALA A 125 -5.00 10.21 -14.83
N ARG A 126 -3.74 10.53 -14.47
CA ARG A 126 -2.54 10.04 -15.17
C ARG A 126 -2.35 8.54 -14.98
N ILE A 127 -2.58 8.04 -13.76
CA ILE A 127 -2.56 6.60 -13.45
C ILE A 127 -3.64 5.88 -14.25
N ALA A 128 -4.87 6.41 -14.27
CA ALA A 128 -5.99 5.85 -15.02
C ALA A 128 -5.67 5.73 -16.52
N ALA A 129 -5.01 6.74 -17.10
CA ALA A 129 -4.64 6.74 -18.51
C ALA A 129 -3.59 5.66 -18.86
N ALA A 130 -2.79 5.22 -17.89
CA ALA A 130 -1.79 4.17 -18.07
C ALA A 130 -2.36 2.75 -17.89
N GLN A 131 -3.53 2.61 -17.26
CA GLN A 131 -4.15 1.31 -17.05
C GLN A 131 -4.66 0.74 -18.37
N GLU A 132 -4.29 -0.50 -18.65
CA GLU A 132 -4.74 -1.21 -19.84
C GLU A 132 -6.22 -1.62 -19.74
N PRO A 133 -6.91 -1.87 -20.87
CA PRO A 133 -8.35 -2.15 -20.87
C PRO A 133 -8.79 -3.33 -20.00
N ASP A 134 -7.92 -4.33 -19.82
CA ASP A 134 -8.20 -5.51 -19.01
C ASP A 134 -7.91 -5.32 -17.50
N GLY A 135 -7.42 -4.14 -17.11
CA GLY A 135 -7.06 -3.79 -15.74
C GLY A 135 -5.57 -3.93 -15.43
N TYR A 136 -4.72 -4.33 -16.38
CA TYR A 136 -3.28 -4.42 -16.14
C TYR A 136 -2.66 -3.04 -15.96
N LEU A 137 -1.88 -2.84 -14.90
CA LEU A 137 -1.20 -1.58 -14.60
C LEU A 137 0.19 -1.85 -14.01
N PHE A 138 1.20 -1.70 -14.86
CA PHE A 138 2.61 -1.79 -14.48
C PHE A 138 3.44 -1.11 -15.57
N THR A 139 3.86 0.14 -15.32
CA THR A 139 4.36 1.03 -16.37
C THR A 139 5.60 0.52 -17.12
N PRO A 140 6.57 -0.22 -16.51
CA PRO A 140 7.73 -0.73 -17.25
C PRO A 140 7.36 -1.65 -18.42
N ARG A 141 6.26 -2.41 -18.32
CA ARG A 141 5.94 -3.52 -19.24
C ARG A 141 5.97 -3.14 -20.71
N ARG A 142 5.45 -1.97 -21.06
CA ARG A 142 5.36 -1.48 -22.45
C ARG A 142 6.33 -0.36 -22.79
N THR A 143 7.03 0.19 -21.80
CA THR A 143 7.84 1.40 -21.97
C THR A 143 9.32 1.17 -21.70
N MET A 144 9.71 -0.05 -21.32
CA MET A 144 11.11 -0.40 -21.14
C MET A 144 11.94 -0.14 -22.40
N ALA A 145 13.07 0.54 -22.23
CA ALA A 145 14.09 0.66 -23.28
C ALA A 145 14.73 -0.71 -23.56
N PRO A 146 15.22 -0.97 -24.79
CA PRO A 146 15.93 -2.21 -25.13
C PRO A 146 17.13 -2.52 -24.21
N ASN A 147 17.80 -1.47 -23.70
CA ASN A 147 18.96 -1.57 -22.81
C ASN A 147 18.62 -1.25 -21.34
N TYR A 148 17.35 -1.33 -20.94
CA TYR A 148 16.94 -1.07 -19.57
C TYR A 148 17.66 -2.01 -18.59
N ARG A 149 18.45 -1.44 -17.66
CA ARG A 149 19.35 -2.18 -16.73
C ARG A 149 18.65 -3.31 -15.96
N PHE A 150 17.35 -3.18 -15.71
CA PHE A 150 16.56 -4.14 -14.93
C PHE A 150 15.56 -4.94 -15.77
N ALA A 151 15.73 -5.01 -17.09
CA ALA A 151 14.82 -5.73 -17.98
C ALA A 151 14.63 -7.20 -17.56
N ALA A 152 15.71 -7.85 -17.10
CA ALA A 152 15.67 -9.23 -16.61
C ALA A 152 14.82 -9.41 -15.34
N SER A 153 14.63 -8.35 -14.53
CA SER A 153 13.78 -8.38 -13.34
C SER A 153 12.30 -8.35 -13.70
N VAL A 154 11.94 -7.63 -14.78
CA VAL A 154 10.55 -7.48 -15.26
C VAL A 154 10.11 -8.70 -16.07
N GLY A 155 11.02 -9.31 -16.82
CA GLY A 155 10.75 -10.47 -17.68
C GLY A 155 10.12 -10.09 -19.02
N PRO A 156 10.01 -11.04 -19.97
CA PRO A 156 9.53 -10.79 -21.32
C PRO A 156 8.01 -10.59 -21.40
N GLU A 157 7.25 -11.29 -20.56
CA GLU A 157 5.78 -11.29 -20.60
C GLU A 157 5.21 -10.93 -19.22
N ARG A 158 3.95 -10.50 -19.19
CA ARG A 158 3.23 -10.28 -17.92
C ARG A 158 3.31 -11.51 -17.04
N TRP A 159 3.59 -11.32 -15.75
CA TRP A 159 3.60 -12.41 -14.76
C TRP A 159 4.66 -13.50 -14.99
N SER A 160 5.56 -13.33 -15.96
CA SER A 160 6.58 -14.33 -16.30
C SER A 160 7.76 -14.35 -15.32
N ARG A 161 7.90 -13.30 -14.51
CA ARG A 161 9.05 -13.10 -13.61
C ARG A 161 8.64 -12.63 -12.22
N LEU A 162 7.54 -13.17 -11.69
CA LEU A 162 6.94 -12.75 -10.42
C LEU A 162 7.88 -12.78 -9.22
N GLY A 163 8.89 -13.66 -9.22
CA GLY A 163 9.95 -13.69 -8.22
C GLY A 163 10.77 -12.40 -8.10
N SER A 164 10.76 -11.53 -9.12
CA SER A 164 11.49 -10.25 -9.11
C SER A 164 10.73 -9.06 -9.70
N SER A 165 9.68 -9.27 -10.49
CA SER A 165 9.06 -8.20 -11.30
C SER A 165 8.34 -7.14 -10.49
N HIS A 166 7.98 -7.43 -9.24
CA HIS A 166 7.20 -6.52 -8.39
C HIS A 166 5.85 -6.10 -9.01
N GLU A 167 5.35 -6.81 -10.04
CA GLU A 167 4.03 -6.52 -10.63
C GLU A 167 2.93 -6.60 -9.56
N LEU A 168 2.90 -7.70 -8.78
CA LEU A 168 1.96 -7.88 -7.68
C LEU A 168 2.23 -6.92 -6.51
N TYR A 169 3.50 -6.62 -6.22
CA TYR A 169 3.88 -5.68 -5.16
C TYR A 169 3.37 -4.26 -5.44
N CYS A 170 3.57 -3.76 -6.66
CA CYS A 170 3.06 -2.45 -7.06
C CYS A 170 1.53 -2.40 -6.99
N LEU A 171 0.85 -3.51 -7.35
CA LEU A 171 -0.61 -3.58 -7.24
C LEU A 171 -1.10 -3.61 -5.79
N GLY A 172 -0.40 -4.26 -4.86
CA GLY A 172 -0.78 -4.18 -3.45
C GLY A 172 -0.72 -2.75 -2.90
N HIS A 173 0.36 -2.01 -3.21
CA HIS A 173 0.47 -0.58 -2.87
C HIS A 173 -0.62 0.28 -3.54
N LEU A 174 -1.00 -0.03 -4.79
CA LEU A 174 -2.14 0.63 -5.45
C LEU A 174 -3.44 0.39 -4.67
N PHE A 175 -3.66 -0.83 -4.18
CA PHE A 175 -4.87 -1.21 -3.46
C PHE A 175 -4.95 -0.51 -2.09
N GLU A 176 -3.86 -0.45 -1.34
CA GLU A 176 -3.79 0.32 -0.08
C GLU A 176 -4.10 1.81 -0.32
N ALA A 177 -3.43 2.41 -1.31
CA ALA A 177 -3.63 3.81 -1.68
C ALA A 177 -5.07 4.12 -2.13
N ALA A 178 -5.67 3.22 -2.91
CA ALA A 178 -7.05 3.35 -3.37
C ALA A 178 -8.06 3.33 -2.22
N VAL A 179 -7.87 2.42 -1.27
CA VAL A 179 -8.72 2.33 -0.07
C VAL A 179 -8.58 3.58 0.79
N ALA A 180 -7.35 4.03 1.07
CA ALA A 180 -7.12 5.25 1.83
C ALA A 180 -7.73 6.47 1.13
N HIS A 181 -7.53 6.61 -0.18
CA HIS A 181 -8.09 7.73 -0.94
C HIS A 181 -9.62 7.75 -0.92
N TYR A 182 -10.26 6.59 -1.12
CA TYR A 182 -11.70 6.44 -1.03
C TYR A 182 -12.24 6.82 0.35
N GLN A 183 -11.58 6.40 1.43
CA GLN A 183 -11.97 6.76 2.79
C GLN A 183 -11.79 8.26 3.09
N ALA A 184 -10.80 8.91 2.48
CA ALA A 184 -10.49 10.32 2.68
C ALA A 184 -11.49 11.25 1.98
N THR A 185 -11.85 10.92 0.74
CA THR A 185 -12.57 11.85 -0.16
C THR A 185 -13.96 11.36 -0.54
N GLY A 186 -14.27 10.08 -0.32
CA GLY A 186 -15.44 9.40 -0.87
C GLY A 186 -15.39 9.18 -2.38
N LYS A 187 -14.35 9.65 -3.08
CA LYS A 187 -14.21 9.49 -4.52
C LYS A 187 -13.76 8.08 -4.87
N ARG A 188 -14.35 7.55 -5.93
CA ARG A 188 -14.06 6.20 -6.44
C ARG A 188 -13.01 6.17 -7.55
N SER A 189 -12.48 7.32 -7.97
CA SER A 189 -11.57 7.42 -9.13
C SER A 189 -10.37 6.46 -9.06
N LEU A 190 -9.65 6.44 -7.93
CA LEU A 190 -8.55 5.49 -7.72
C LEU A 190 -9.05 4.08 -7.35
N LEU A 191 -10.18 3.98 -6.65
CA LEU A 191 -10.80 2.70 -6.28
C LEU A 191 -11.17 1.88 -7.52
N GLU A 192 -11.81 2.49 -8.53
CA GLU A 192 -12.18 1.78 -9.76
C GLU A 192 -10.95 1.26 -10.53
N ILE A 193 -9.83 1.99 -10.49
CA ILE A 193 -8.56 1.53 -11.08
C ILE A 193 -8.09 0.28 -10.32
N ALA A 194 -8.04 0.34 -8.99
CA ALA A 194 -7.64 -0.78 -8.15
C ALA A 194 -8.53 -2.01 -8.35
N LEU A 195 -9.86 -1.83 -8.41
CA LEU A 195 -10.82 -2.92 -8.61
C LEU A 195 -10.63 -3.61 -9.96
N LYS A 196 -10.42 -2.86 -11.05
CA LYS A 196 -10.11 -3.45 -12.36
C LYS A 196 -8.85 -4.30 -12.32
N SER A 197 -7.80 -3.83 -11.64
CA SER A 197 -6.57 -4.61 -11.45
C SER A 197 -6.78 -5.83 -10.57
N ALA A 198 -7.53 -5.72 -9.46
CA ALA A 198 -7.84 -6.85 -8.59
C ALA A 198 -8.69 -7.92 -9.31
N ASP A 199 -9.65 -7.51 -10.13
CA ASP A 199 -10.45 -8.41 -10.97
C ASP A 199 -9.59 -9.12 -12.02
N LEU A 200 -8.58 -8.44 -12.59
CA LEU A 200 -7.60 -9.09 -13.44
C LEU A 200 -6.80 -10.15 -12.68
N LEU A 201 -6.34 -9.85 -11.47
CA LEU A 201 -5.61 -10.82 -10.66
C LEU A 201 -6.47 -12.04 -10.35
N ASP A 202 -7.73 -11.86 -9.97
CA ASP A 202 -8.67 -12.95 -9.73
C ASP A 202 -8.88 -13.80 -10.99
N ARG A 203 -8.92 -13.21 -12.20
CA ARG A 203 -9.00 -13.99 -13.45
C ARG A 203 -7.73 -14.78 -13.77
N VAL A 204 -6.55 -14.26 -13.41
CA VAL A 204 -5.25 -14.85 -13.78
C VAL A 204 -4.76 -15.89 -12.77
N PHE A 205 -4.95 -15.64 -11.48
CA PHE A 205 -4.37 -16.44 -10.39
C PHE A 205 -5.42 -17.24 -9.64
N GLY A 206 -5.05 -18.44 -9.18
CA GLY A 206 -5.94 -19.34 -8.44
C GLY A 206 -5.55 -20.81 -8.59
N PRO A 207 -6.22 -21.71 -7.86
CA PRO A 207 -5.88 -23.14 -7.84
C PRO A 207 -6.00 -23.81 -9.21
N ASP A 208 -7.00 -23.44 -10.01
CA ASP A 208 -7.25 -23.96 -11.36
C ASP A 208 -6.73 -23.01 -12.46
N LYS A 209 -5.91 -22.03 -12.10
CA LYS A 209 -5.39 -20.96 -12.96
C LYS A 209 -3.86 -20.91 -12.86
N LYS A 210 -3.22 -19.75 -13.06
CA LYS A 210 -1.78 -19.62 -12.82
C LYS A 210 -1.49 -19.77 -11.33
N ARG A 211 -0.72 -20.81 -10.99
CA ARG A 211 -0.23 -21.07 -9.63
C ARG A 211 1.14 -20.45 -9.43
N ASP A 212 1.14 -19.24 -8.88
CA ASP A 212 2.34 -18.45 -8.60
C ASP A 212 2.07 -17.46 -7.47
N VAL A 213 3.12 -16.86 -6.92
CA VAL A 213 3.05 -16.00 -5.76
C VAL A 213 3.84 -14.71 -5.97
N PRO A 214 3.57 -13.64 -5.22
CA PRO A 214 4.41 -12.45 -5.28
C PRO A 214 5.86 -12.76 -4.86
N GLY A 215 6.85 -12.30 -5.62
CA GLY A 215 8.25 -12.37 -5.19
C GLY A 215 8.56 -11.43 -4.01
N HIS A 216 7.75 -10.39 -3.84
CA HIS A 216 7.72 -9.47 -2.71
C HIS A 216 6.25 -9.34 -2.25
N GLN A 217 5.94 -9.94 -1.10
CA GLN A 217 4.61 -9.95 -0.46
C GLN A 217 4.15 -8.53 -0.19
N GLU A 218 2.87 -8.24 -0.46
CA GLU A 218 2.24 -6.91 -0.34
C GLU A 218 0.80 -6.98 -0.88
N VAL A 219 0.62 -7.64 -2.03
CA VAL A 219 -0.69 -7.77 -2.70
C VAL A 219 -1.74 -8.42 -1.80
N GLU A 220 -1.32 -9.30 -0.89
CA GLU A 220 -2.20 -9.96 0.07
C GLU A 220 -2.86 -8.93 1.01
N ILE A 221 -2.10 -7.96 1.53
CA ILE A 221 -2.58 -6.86 2.39
C ILE A 221 -3.58 -6.00 1.60
N GLY A 222 -3.17 -5.54 0.43
CA GLY A 222 -3.99 -4.70 -0.44
C GLY A 222 -5.33 -5.33 -0.81
N LEU A 223 -5.34 -6.63 -1.16
CA LEU A 223 -6.56 -7.38 -1.48
C LEU A 223 -7.50 -7.50 -0.28
N ILE A 224 -6.98 -7.73 0.92
CA ILE A 224 -7.79 -7.78 2.15
C ILE A 224 -8.41 -6.41 2.44
N ARG A 225 -7.69 -5.32 2.21
CA ARG A 225 -8.24 -3.96 2.34
C ARG A 225 -9.33 -3.67 1.32
N LEU A 226 -9.17 -4.12 0.07
CA LEU A 226 -10.23 -4.05 -0.93
C LEU A 226 -11.46 -4.85 -0.51
N TYR A 227 -11.26 -6.09 0.00
CA TYR A 227 -12.36 -6.89 0.55
C TYR A 227 -13.10 -6.12 1.66
N ARG A 228 -12.38 -5.46 2.58
CA ARG A 228 -13.00 -4.71 3.67
C ARG A 228 -13.94 -3.60 3.16
N VAL A 229 -13.53 -2.83 2.15
CA VAL A 229 -14.38 -1.74 1.59
C VAL A 229 -15.44 -2.19 0.59
N THR A 230 -15.25 -3.33 -0.07
CA THR A 230 -16.20 -3.82 -1.10
C THR A 230 -17.11 -4.96 -0.64
N ARG A 231 -16.67 -5.70 0.38
CA ARG A 231 -17.21 -7.01 0.79
C ARG A 231 -17.21 -8.07 -0.31
N ASP A 232 -16.38 -7.90 -1.34
CA ASP A 232 -16.21 -8.92 -2.36
C ASP A 232 -15.24 -10.01 -1.89
N GLU A 233 -15.81 -11.16 -1.53
CA GLU A 233 -15.09 -12.34 -1.05
C GLU A 233 -14.05 -12.89 -2.04
N ARG A 234 -14.12 -12.53 -3.33
CA ARG A 234 -13.10 -12.92 -4.32
C ARG A 234 -11.72 -12.41 -3.90
N TYR A 235 -11.63 -11.18 -3.40
CA TYR A 235 -10.36 -10.56 -3.02
C TYR A 235 -9.76 -11.22 -1.78
N LEU A 236 -10.57 -11.55 -0.77
CA LEU A 236 -10.11 -12.29 0.42
C LEU A 236 -9.64 -13.71 0.05
N ARG A 237 -10.39 -14.42 -0.82
CA ARG A 237 -9.97 -15.74 -1.31
C ARG A 237 -8.66 -15.68 -2.08
N LEU A 238 -8.47 -14.65 -2.91
CA LEU A 238 -7.24 -14.46 -3.67
C LEU A 238 -6.04 -14.13 -2.76
N ALA A 239 -6.22 -13.28 -1.76
CA ALA A 239 -5.18 -13.01 -0.76
C ALA A 239 -4.76 -14.29 -0.03
N ARG A 240 -5.74 -15.09 0.42
CA ARG A 240 -5.48 -16.40 1.06
C ARG A 240 -4.78 -17.36 0.09
N PHE A 241 -5.18 -17.38 -1.18
CA PHE A 241 -4.54 -18.21 -2.20
C PHE A 241 -3.04 -17.90 -2.31
N PHE A 242 -2.63 -16.64 -2.37
CA PHE A 242 -1.20 -16.30 -2.46
C PHE A 242 -0.41 -16.78 -1.23
N LEU A 243 -0.98 -16.66 -0.02
CA LEU A 243 -0.35 -17.20 1.19
C LEU A 243 -0.28 -18.73 1.17
N GLN A 244 -1.33 -19.41 0.71
CA GLN A 244 -1.37 -20.87 0.62
C GLN A 244 -0.45 -21.40 -0.49
N GLU A 245 -0.31 -20.72 -1.62
CA GLU A 245 0.53 -21.20 -2.72
C GLU A 245 2.03 -21.01 -2.43
N ARG A 246 2.38 -20.13 -1.48
CA ARG A 246 3.77 -19.89 -1.07
C ARG A 246 4.36 -21.11 -0.40
N GLY A 247 5.60 -21.42 -0.76
CA GLY A 247 6.34 -22.60 -0.30
C GLY A 247 5.93 -23.91 -0.98
N ARG A 248 5.00 -23.86 -1.94
CA ARG A 248 4.54 -25.04 -2.70
C ARG A 248 5.00 -24.92 -4.15
N ALA A 249 5.74 -25.93 -4.60
CA ALA A 249 6.36 -25.87 -5.92
C ALA A 249 5.34 -25.95 -7.05
N HIS A 250 4.34 -26.84 -7.00
CA HIS A 250 3.20 -26.94 -7.95
C HIS A 250 3.42 -26.43 -9.40
N GLY A 251 4.51 -26.86 -10.05
CA GLY A 251 4.83 -26.48 -11.44
C GLY A 251 5.60 -25.17 -11.62
N ARG A 252 5.92 -24.45 -10.54
CA ARG A 252 6.84 -23.31 -10.49
C ARG A 252 8.10 -23.64 -9.70
N ARG A 253 9.16 -22.84 -9.92
CA ARG A 253 10.35 -22.85 -9.08
C ARG A 253 10.09 -22.01 -7.82
N LEU A 254 10.47 -22.54 -6.66
CA LEU A 254 10.43 -21.78 -5.42
C LEU A 254 11.48 -20.65 -5.43
N TYR A 255 11.11 -19.48 -4.92
CA TYR A 255 11.95 -18.28 -4.83
C TYR A 255 12.92 -18.32 -3.63
N GLY A 256 12.78 -19.33 -2.75
CA GLY A 256 13.70 -19.58 -1.65
C GLY A 256 13.49 -18.68 -0.43
N THR A 257 14.48 -18.64 0.46
CA THR A 257 14.39 -17.96 1.76
C THR A 257 14.28 -16.44 1.64
N TYR A 258 14.92 -15.84 0.63
CA TYR A 258 14.89 -14.39 0.38
C TYR A 258 13.47 -13.82 0.19
N SER A 259 12.54 -14.64 -0.30
CA SER A 259 11.11 -14.30 -0.48
C SER A 259 10.19 -15.14 0.41
N GLN A 260 10.73 -15.75 1.48
CA GLN A 260 9.97 -16.59 2.41
C GLN A 260 9.16 -17.69 1.69
N ASP A 261 9.70 -18.20 0.57
CA ASP A 261 9.02 -19.14 -0.33
C ASP A 261 9.68 -20.53 -0.27
N HIS A 262 10.47 -20.78 0.77
CA HIS A 262 11.22 -22.03 0.97
C HIS A 262 10.38 -23.14 1.62
N LYS A 263 9.29 -22.77 2.31
CA LYS A 263 8.37 -23.66 3.02
C LYS A 263 6.96 -23.05 3.05
N PRO A 264 5.89 -23.86 3.14
CA PRO A 264 4.54 -23.36 3.37
C PRO A 264 4.50 -22.40 4.55
N VAL A 265 3.77 -21.28 4.44
CA VAL A 265 3.83 -20.20 5.45
C VAL A 265 3.43 -20.67 6.85
N THR A 266 2.53 -21.65 6.95
CA THR A 266 2.09 -22.25 8.22
C THR A 266 3.13 -23.18 8.86
N GLU A 267 4.15 -23.58 8.09
CA GLU A 267 5.24 -24.49 8.48
C GLU A 267 6.57 -23.73 8.67
N GLN A 268 6.58 -22.42 8.47
CA GLN A 268 7.77 -21.61 8.79
C GLN A 268 7.90 -21.46 10.30
N GLU A 269 9.14 -21.54 10.78
CA GLU A 269 9.48 -21.51 12.22
C GLU A 269 10.41 -20.35 12.57
N GLU A 270 11.09 -19.78 11.57
CA GLU A 270 12.05 -18.70 11.75
C GLU A 270 11.84 -17.61 10.70
N ALA A 271 12.00 -16.36 11.11
CA ALA A 271 12.04 -15.22 10.21
C ALA A 271 13.38 -15.19 9.46
N VAL A 272 13.32 -15.36 8.14
CA VAL A 272 14.50 -15.47 7.27
C VAL A 272 14.32 -14.63 6.01
N GLY A 273 15.44 -14.30 5.36
CA GLY A 273 15.45 -13.53 4.11
C GLY A 273 15.08 -12.07 4.33
N HIS A 274 14.56 -11.43 3.28
CA HIS A 274 14.29 -10.00 3.30
C HIS A 274 13.26 -9.62 4.38
N ALA A 275 13.64 -8.70 5.28
CA ALA A 275 12.87 -8.32 6.46
C ALA A 275 11.50 -7.71 6.12
N VAL A 276 11.44 -6.77 5.16
CA VAL A 276 10.17 -6.16 4.72
C VAL A 276 9.21 -7.20 4.13
N ARG A 277 9.69 -8.08 3.24
CA ARG A 277 8.86 -9.15 2.67
C ARG A 277 8.27 -10.06 3.74
N ALA A 278 9.10 -10.44 4.71
CA ALA A 278 8.68 -11.25 5.84
C ALA A 278 7.56 -10.54 6.62
N LEU A 279 7.75 -9.29 7.03
CA LEU A 279 6.75 -8.57 7.82
C LEU A 279 5.45 -8.29 7.07
N TYR A 280 5.50 -7.91 5.79
CA TYR A 280 4.30 -7.74 4.97
C TYR A 280 3.51 -9.05 4.85
N MET A 281 4.20 -10.18 4.68
CA MET A 281 3.56 -11.49 4.70
C MET A 281 2.89 -11.77 6.06
N TYR A 282 3.59 -11.48 7.16
CA TYR A 282 3.07 -11.74 8.51
C TYR A 282 1.85 -10.87 8.82
N MET A 283 1.83 -9.62 8.36
CA MET A 283 0.64 -8.75 8.46
C MET A 283 -0.56 -9.37 7.74
N ALA A 284 -0.39 -9.85 6.51
CA ALA A 284 -1.47 -10.51 5.77
C ALA A 284 -1.91 -11.83 6.42
N MET A 285 -0.96 -12.60 6.99
CA MET A 285 -1.29 -13.81 7.76
C MET A 285 -2.12 -13.48 9.00
N ALA A 286 -1.81 -12.38 9.71
CA ALA A 286 -2.58 -11.94 10.87
C ALA A 286 -4.01 -11.54 10.48
N ASP A 287 -4.16 -10.82 9.37
CA ASP A 287 -5.48 -10.47 8.84
C ASP A 287 -6.28 -11.73 8.46
N VAL A 288 -5.64 -12.76 7.90
CA VAL A 288 -6.28 -14.05 7.62
C VAL A 288 -6.71 -14.77 8.91
N VAL A 289 -5.93 -14.70 9.98
CA VAL A 289 -6.33 -15.24 11.30
C VAL A 289 -7.59 -14.52 11.79
N ALA A 290 -7.61 -13.19 11.75
CA ALA A 290 -8.75 -12.40 12.21
C ALA A 290 -10.01 -12.69 11.40
N LEU A 291 -9.91 -12.71 10.07
CA LEU A 291 -11.04 -12.85 9.17
C LEU A 291 -11.57 -14.28 9.04
N LEU A 292 -10.69 -15.29 9.10
CA LEU A 292 -11.03 -16.68 8.78
C LEU A 292 -10.86 -17.64 9.97
N GLY A 293 -10.29 -17.19 11.09
CA GLY A 293 -10.10 -18.00 12.29
C GLY A 293 -9.17 -19.19 12.10
N ASP A 294 -8.25 -19.17 11.12
CA ASP A 294 -7.40 -20.31 10.80
C ASP A 294 -6.23 -20.46 11.80
N PRO A 295 -6.26 -21.47 12.69
CA PRO A 295 -5.31 -21.55 13.80
C PRO A 295 -3.90 -21.96 13.33
N ALA A 296 -3.75 -22.46 12.10
CA ALA A 296 -2.43 -22.79 11.56
C ALA A 296 -1.58 -21.54 11.30
N TYR A 297 -2.21 -20.46 10.84
CA TYR A 297 -1.54 -19.18 10.64
C TYR A 297 -1.17 -18.53 11.98
N ALA A 298 -2.07 -18.58 12.97
CA ALA A 298 -1.80 -18.06 14.32
C ALA A 298 -0.58 -18.73 14.95
N ARG A 299 -0.52 -20.06 14.94
CA ARG A 299 0.65 -20.80 15.48
C ARG A 299 1.94 -20.48 14.75
N ALA A 300 1.90 -20.23 13.44
CA ALA A 300 3.08 -19.83 12.68
C ALA A 300 3.53 -18.42 13.06
N LEU A 301 2.59 -17.48 13.16
CA LEU A 301 2.86 -16.11 13.61
C LEU A 301 3.48 -16.08 15.00
N ASP A 302 2.99 -16.88 15.94
CA ASP A 302 3.56 -16.95 17.30
C ASP A 302 5.03 -17.36 17.27
N ARG A 303 5.39 -18.38 16.48
CA ARG A 303 6.79 -18.82 16.32
C ARG A 303 7.65 -17.75 15.65
N LEU A 304 7.16 -17.17 14.56
CA LEU A 304 7.87 -16.17 13.78
C LEU A 304 8.09 -14.89 14.57
N TRP A 305 7.08 -14.45 15.33
CA TRP A 305 7.19 -13.32 16.25
C TRP A 305 8.21 -13.60 17.35
N ALA A 306 8.11 -14.75 18.03
CA ALA A 306 9.05 -15.14 19.07
C ALA A 306 10.50 -15.18 18.57
N ASP A 307 10.71 -15.64 17.34
CA ASP A 307 12.02 -15.63 16.69
C ASP A 307 12.53 -14.19 16.43
N VAL A 308 11.68 -13.33 15.86
CA VAL A 308 12.04 -11.93 15.59
C VAL A 308 12.44 -11.23 16.88
N VAL A 309 11.56 -11.21 17.89
CA VAL A 309 11.79 -10.43 19.11
C VAL A 309 12.79 -11.07 20.06
N GLY A 310 12.88 -12.40 20.06
CA GLY A 310 13.77 -13.14 20.95
C GLY A 310 15.21 -13.25 20.43
N ARG A 311 15.43 -13.17 19.10
CA ARG A 311 16.74 -13.46 18.51
C ARG A 311 17.21 -12.50 17.42
N LYS A 312 16.32 -11.74 16.75
CA LYS A 312 16.64 -11.04 15.48
C LYS A 312 16.26 -9.55 15.43
N MET A 313 15.88 -8.97 16.56
CA MET A 313 15.53 -7.55 16.67
C MET A 313 16.63 -6.79 17.42
N TYR A 314 17.08 -5.69 16.82
CA TYR A 314 18.02 -4.76 17.46
C TYR A 314 17.35 -4.02 18.63
N VAL A 315 18.16 -3.48 19.54
CA VAL A 315 17.67 -2.69 20.69
C VAL A 315 16.81 -1.48 20.31
N THR A 316 16.97 -0.96 19.09
CA THR A 316 16.17 0.14 18.52
C THR A 316 14.83 -0.31 17.93
N GLY A 317 14.52 -1.61 17.94
CA GLY A 317 13.37 -2.21 17.26
C GLY A 317 13.61 -2.48 15.76
N GLY A 318 14.78 -2.11 15.22
CA GLY A 318 15.14 -2.43 13.83
C GLY A 318 15.32 -3.93 13.60
N ILE A 319 15.05 -4.39 12.38
CA ILE A 319 15.26 -5.77 11.94
C ILE A 319 15.95 -5.78 10.57
N GLY A 320 16.72 -6.84 10.28
CA GLY A 320 17.60 -6.93 9.12
C GLY A 320 19.04 -6.56 9.48
N ALA A 321 19.92 -7.56 9.45
CA ALA A 321 21.32 -7.47 9.88
C ALA A 321 22.30 -7.26 8.72
N ALA A 322 21.90 -7.56 7.48
CA ALA A 322 22.78 -7.48 6.32
C ALA A 322 22.17 -6.65 5.16
N GLY A 323 22.88 -5.56 4.82
CA GLY A 323 22.45 -4.59 3.81
C GLY A 323 22.42 -5.10 2.36
N GLY A 324 23.08 -6.22 2.04
CA GLY A 324 23.15 -6.73 0.65
C GLY A 324 21.87 -7.41 0.13
N HIS A 325 20.95 -7.77 1.02
CA HIS A 325 19.69 -8.47 0.73
C HIS A 325 18.55 -8.08 1.68
N GLU A 326 18.74 -7.00 2.44
CA GLU A 326 17.79 -6.38 3.37
C GLU A 326 17.13 -7.34 4.37
N GLY A 327 17.96 -8.20 4.96
CA GLY A 327 17.62 -9.20 5.98
C GLY A 327 18.83 -9.85 6.58
#